data_AF-A0A955R1X0-F1
#
_entry.id   AF-A0A955R1X0-F1
#
_cell.length_a   1.000
_cell.length_b   1.000
_cell.length_c   1.000
_cell.angle_alpha   90.00
_cell.angle_beta   90.00
_cell.angle_gamma   90.00
#
_symmetry.space_group_name_H-M   'P 1'
#
loop_
_entity.id
_entity.type
_entity.pdbx_description
1 polymer ?
#
loop_
_entity_poly.entity_id
_entity_poly.type
_entity_poly.pdbx_seq_one_letter_code
_entity_poly.pdbx_strand_id
1 'polypeptide(L)'
;MDFGPYTSGPVFYEDHTTNLYYLNELYQNVAEEVSRNLSQGFGKELPITSGIWGGTYLIAEPDGKSKRRIWRFYCMVNLPLNLTLTFRRNLEKFVGLYTNTLVRAFQPHGLNLELKMWGGELPFSNSEMPNITMHLEDKTQTVRWLRPIISWNAVSWEQSIIYDSIRLVRELKQNLDLDKGPTLTDPQETKYMLQDVIITYLTLKEAFSEDFLEHAEPIIEELMSRFMRGLHEADEIRELYEMTLHNALIYGFEEGLREPYLRHGFDILKFETWPIEKINWVPEEIKEKLIPPIKNIFKSFRQNLLTTRG
;
A
#
# COMPACT_ATOMS: atom_id res chain seq x y z
N MET A 1 15.65 11.92 27.75
CA MET A 1 15.63 10.83 26.76
C MET A 1 14.53 11.17 25.81
N ASP A 2 14.87 11.50 24.56
CA ASP A 2 13.87 11.84 23.55
C ASP A 2 13.35 10.52 22.98
N PHE A 3 12.27 10.05 23.58
CA PHE A 3 11.62 8.78 23.31
C PHE A 3 10.91 8.92 21.93
N GLY A 4 11.29 8.10 20.94
CA GLY A 4 10.77 8.18 19.55
C GLY A 4 9.28 7.82 19.43
N PRO A 5 8.73 7.62 18.22
CA PRO A 5 7.34 7.17 18.09
C PRO A 5 7.17 5.77 18.67
N TYR A 6 6.14 5.55 19.50
CA TYR A 6 5.80 4.25 20.09
C TYR A 6 4.49 3.71 19.54
N THR A 7 4.30 2.41 19.65
CA THR A 7 3.01 1.74 19.51
C THR A 7 2.45 1.32 20.88
N SER A 8 1.15 1.12 20.93
CA SER A 8 0.42 0.62 22.10
C SER A 8 0.64 -0.90 22.36
N GLY A 9 1.41 -1.57 21.50
CA GLY A 9 1.81 -2.95 21.66
C GLY A 9 2.95 -3.36 20.72
N PRO A 10 3.43 -4.61 20.82
CA PRO A 10 4.58 -5.06 20.04
C PRO A 10 4.22 -5.27 18.57
N VAL A 11 5.06 -4.75 17.66
CA VAL A 11 4.91 -4.98 16.21
C VAL A 11 5.15 -6.44 15.81
N PHE A 12 6.01 -7.15 16.55
CA PHE A 12 6.33 -8.54 16.30
C PHE A 12 5.87 -9.44 17.45
N TYR A 13 5.38 -10.63 17.10
CA TYR A 13 5.22 -11.73 18.03
C TYR A 13 6.51 -12.55 18.15
N GLU A 14 6.58 -13.43 19.14
CA GLU A 14 7.74 -14.31 19.39
C GLU A 14 8.02 -15.25 18.20
N ASP A 15 6.99 -15.64 17.44
CA ASP A 15 7.11 -16.46 16.23
C ASP A 15 7.52 -15.67 14.97
N HIS A 16 7.95 -14.42 15.14
CA HIS A 16 8.34 -13.48 14.09
C HIS A 16 7.21 -13.10 13.10
N THR A 17 5.95 -13.43 13.41
CA THR A 17 4.82 -12.84 12.70
C THR A 17 4.59 -11.39 13.14
N THR A 18 3.93 -10.63 12.29
CA THR A 18 3.72 -9.19 12.47
C THR A 18 2.30 -8.93 12.94
N ASN A 19 2.13 -8.07 13.95
CA ASN A 19 0.85 -7.49 14.27
C ASN A 19 0.61 -6.27 13.38
N LEU A 20 -0.32 -6.40 12.43
CA LEU A 20 -0.60 -5.40 11.41
C LEU A 20 -1.32 -4.16 11.97
N TYR A 21 -2.05 -4.30 13.07
CA TYR A 21 -2.64 -3.16 13.78
C TYR A 21 -1.54 -2.28 14.38
N TYR A 22 -0.62 -2.86 15.16
CA TYR A 22 0.50 -2.11 15.75
C TYR A 22 1.46 -1.59 14.69
N LEU A 23 1.71 -2.33 13.60
CA LEU A 23 2.51 -1.84 12.48
C LEU A 23 1.89 -0.58 11.85
N ASN A 24 0.58 -0.59 11.61
CA ASN A 24 -0.11 0.56 11.04
C ASN A 24 -0.14 1.76 12.01
N GLU A 25 -0.29 1.52 13.31
CA GLU A 25 -0.18 2.55 14.35
C GLU A 25 1.23 3.16 14.38
N LEU A 26 2.29 2.35 14.25
CA LEU A 26 3.67 2.84 14.19
C LEU A 26 3.87 3.80 13.01
N TYR A 27 3.35 3.45 11.84
CA TYR A 27 3.42 4.32 10.66
C TYR A 27 2.71 5.66 10.86
N GLN A 28 1.51 5.64 11.46
CA GLN A 28 0.78 6.86 11.79
C GLN A 28 1.58 7.74 12.75
N ASN A 29 2.12 7.15 13.82
CA ASN A 29 2.88 7.90 14.83
C ASN A 29 4.19 8.47 14.27
N VAL A 30 4.87 7.75 13.37
CA VAL A 30 6.02 8.28 12.60
C VAL A 30 5.61 9.50 11.78
N ALA A 31 4.50 9.41 11.03
CA ALA A 31 4.03 10.52 10.21
C ALA A 31 3.63 11.74 11.05
N GLU A 32 2.97 11.55 12.18
CA GLU A 32 2.61 12.63 13.11
C GLU A 32 3.84 13.34 13.67
N GLU A 33 4.87 12.61 14.08
CA GLU A 33 6.11 13.22 14.57
C GLU A 33 6.83 14.01 13.47
N VAL A 34 6.96 13.44 12.27
CA VAL A 34 7.58 14.13 11.13
C VAL A 34 6.76 15.36 10.74
N SER A 35 5.43 15.24 10.68
CA SER A 35 4.49 16.34 10.43
C SER A 35 4.74 17.51 11.40
N ARG A 36 4.79 17.23 12.71
CA ARG A 36 5.07 18.25 13.75
C ARG A 36 6.44 18.89 13.55
N ASN A 37 7.49 18.09 13.36
CA ASN A 37 8.86 18.58 13.23
C ASN A 37 9.06 19.43 11.97
N LEU A 38 8.50 19.02 10.83
CA LEU A 38 8.53 19.83 9.61
C LEU A 38 7.70 21.10 9.75
N SER A 39 6.51 20.99 10.35
CA SER A 39 5.64 22.16 10.51
C SER A 39 6.32 23.25 11.34
N GLN A 40 7.00 22.85 12.43
CA GLN A 40 7.83 23.75 13.24
C GLN A 40 9.01 24.31 12.42
N GLY A 41 9.73 23.46 11.70
CA GLY A 41 10.91 23.87 10.91
C GLY A 41 10.61 24.82 9.76
N PHE A 42 9.41 24.73 9.16
CA PHE A 42 8.97 25.60 8.06
C PHE A 42 8.06 26.74 8.50
N GLY A 43 7.65 26.79 9.78
CA GLY A 43 6.75 27.83 10.30
C GLY A 43 5.35 27.80 9.68
N LYS A 44 4.90 26.63 9.19
CA LYS A 44 3.58 26.44 8.58
C LYS A 44 3.11 25.01 8.75
N GLU A 45 1.80 24.79 8.77
CA GLU A 45 1.25 23.44 8.88
C GLU A 45 1.56 22.59 7.65
N LEU A 46 2.06 21.38 7.88
CA LEU A 46 2.39 20.38 6.88
C LEU A 46 1.81 19.03 7.33
N PRO A 47 0.50 18.81 7.16
CA PRO A 47 -0.14 17.59 7.65
C PRO A 47 0.35 16.39 6.83
N ILE A 48 1.04 15.47 7.49
CA ILE A 48 1.48 14.21 6.90
C ILE A 48 0.69 13.08 7.52
N THR A 49 0.17 12.18 6.68
CA THR A 49 -0.43 10.92 7.14
C THR A 49 0.39 9.76 6.61
N SER A 50 0.33 8.63 7.31
CA SER A 50 0.92 7.39 6.80
C SER A 50 0.12 6.20 7.30
N GLY A 51 0.13 5.13 6.52
CA GLY A 51 -0.45 3.86 6.92
C GLY A 51 0.09 2.71 6.09
N ILE A 52 -0.33 1.50 6.43
CA ILE A 52 0.17 0.28 5.81
C ILE A 52 -0.18 0.21 4.31
N TRP A 53 0.75 -0.33 3.51
CA TRP A 53 0.55 -0.71 2.12
C TRP A 53 0.93 -2.18 1.90
N GLY A 54 0.52 -2.78 0.78
CA GLY A 54 0.88 -4.17 0.42
C GLY A 54 -0.09 -5.24 0.94
N GLY A 55 -1.31 -4.84 1.28
CA GLY A 55 -2.52 -5.67 1.40
C GLY A 55 -2.50 -6.89 2.34
N THR A 56 -1.42 -7.15 3.06
CA THR A 56 -1.34 -8.31 3.97
C THR A 56 -2.35 -8.22 5.12
N TYR A 57 -2.79 -7.00 5.46
CA TYR A 57 -3.88 -6.75 6.40
C TYR A 57 -5.25 -7.25 5.92
N LEU A 58 -5.44 -7.49 4.62
CA LEU A 58 -6.70 -7.97 4.06
C LEU A 58 -6.93 -9.46 4.33
N ILE A 59 -5.89 -10.20 4.74
CA ILE A 59 -5.94 -11.66 4.97
C ILE A 59 -5.35 -12.06 6.33
N ALA A 60 -5.28 -11.12 7.27
CA ALA A 60 -4.78 -11.34 8.62
C ALA A 60 -5.76 -12.15 9.49
N GLU A 61 -5.30 -12.59 10.65
CA GLU A 61 -6.18 -13.09 11.71
C GLU A 61 -7.05 -11.96 12.28
N PRO A 62 -8.18 -12.26 12.94
CA PRO A 62 -9.11 -11.25 13.46
C PRO A 62 -8.50 -10.24 14.44
N ASP A 63 -7.37 -10.55 15.09
CA ASP A 63 -6.62 -9.67 16.00
C ASP A 63 -5.52 -8.86 15.28
N GLY A 64 -5.42 -8.99 13.96
CA GLY A 64 -4.40 -8.34 13.13
C GLY A 64 -3.07 -9.08 13.07
N LYS A 65 -2.93 -10.26 13.68
CA LYS A 65 -1.75 -11.10 13.50
C LYS A 65 -1.66 -11.58 12.05
N SER A 66 -0.52 -11.35 11.41
CA SER A 66 -0.26 -11.88 10.07
C SER A 66 -0.19 -13.41 10.14
N LYS A 67 -0.85 -14.09 9.20
CA LYS A 67 -0.84 -15.56 9.12
C LYS A 67 0.55 -16.17 8.85
N ARG A 68 1.48 -15.36 8.32
CA ARG A 68 2.84 -15.75 7.95
C ARG A 68 3.78 -14.58 8.20
N ARG A 69 5.08 -14.87 8.37
CA ARG A 69 6.11 -13.84 8.48
C ARG A 69 6.11 -12.93 7.25
N ILE A 70 6.10 -11.62 7.48
CA ILE A 70 6.17 -10.61 6.43
C ILE A 70 7.63 -10.15 6.30
N TRP A 71 8.19 -10.34 5.12
CA TRP A 71 9.59 -10.00 4.84
C TRP A 71 9.75 -8.61 4.24
N ARG A 72 8.68 -7.98 3.77
CA ARG A 72 8.73 -6.73 3.02
C ARG A 72 7.66 -5.82 3.54
N PHE A 73 8.07 -4.71 4.12
CA PHE A 73 7.17 -3.71 4.66
C PHE A 73 7.00 -2.58 3.67
N TYR A 74 5.76 -2.11 3.57
CA TYR A 74 5.39 -0.98 2.75
C TYR A 74 4.47 -0.06 3.56
N CYS A 75 4.65 1.24 3.39
CA CYS A 75 3.70 2.22 3.89
C CYS A 75 3.44 3.27 2.82
N MET A 76 2.21 3.78 2.78
CA MET A 76 1.84 4.93 1.98
C MET A 76 1.97 6.18 2.86
N VAL A 77 2.75 7.17 2.41
CA VAL A 77 3.04 8.42 3.12
C VAL A 77 2.48 9.57 2.30
N ASN A 78 1.51 10.28 2.85
CA ASN A 78 0.84 11.37 2.17
C ASN A 78 1.46 12.70 2.60
N LEU A 79 2.11 13.34 1.63
CA LEU A 79 2.76 14.62 1.77
C LEU A 79 1.89 15.68 1.07
N PRO A 80 1.52 16.78 1.73
CA PRO A 80 0.65 17.77 1.14
C PRO A 80 1.33 18.38 -0.08
N LEU A 81 0.56 18.58 -1.15
CA LEU A 81 1.00 19.27 -2.35
C LEU A 81 1.41 20.71 -1.97
N ASN A 82 2.71 20.95 -1.87
CA ASN A 82 3.25 22.20 -1.36
C ASN A 82 4.50 22.62 -2.13
N LEU A 83 4.46 23.82 -2.72
CA LEU A 83 5.59 24.42 -3.44
C LEU A 83 6.90 24.45 -2.63
N THR A 84 6.84 24.48 -1.30
CA THR A 84 8.06 24.42 -0.48
C THR A 84 8.70 23.04 -0.48
N LEU A 85 7.91 21.97 -0.46
CA LEU A 85 8.41 20.59 -0.41
C LEU A 85 8.75 20.04 -1.79
N THR A 86 8.30 20.69 -2.88
CA THR A 86 8.70 20.36 -4.25
C THR A 86 10.16 20.73 -4.54
N PHE A 87 10.76 21.65 -3.77
CA PHE A 87 12.19 21.93 -3.88
C PHE A 87 13.01 20.76 -3.36
N ARG A 88 13.90 20.23 -4.20
CA ARG A 88 14.78 19.10 -3.90
C ARG A 88 15.45 19.18 -2.53
N ARG A 89 16.02 20.34 -2.16
CA ARG A 89 16.68 20.52 -0.86
C ARG A 89 15.74 20.35 0.33
N ASN A 90 14.48 20.74 0.20
CA ASN A 90 13.49 20.58 1.26
C ASN A 90 12.95 19.15 1.31
N LEU A 91 12.83 18.51 0.14
CA LEU A 91 12.53 17.09 0.05
C LEU A 91 13.62 16.22 0.69
N GLU A 92 14.90 16.54 0.47
CA GLU A 92 16.05 15.91 1.13
C GLU A 92 15.97 16.02 2.66
N LYS A 93 15.55 17.18 3.19
CA LYS A 93 15.32 17.37 4.63
C LYS A 93 14.17 16.49 5.14
N PHE A 94 13.07 16.42 4.41
CA PHE A 94 11.96 15.52 4.74
C PHE A 94 12.44 14.06 4.77
N VAL A 95 13.16 13.61 3.74
CA VAL A 95 13.68 12.23 3.66
C VAL A 95 14.60 11.91 4.81
N GLY A 96 15.53 12.82 5.15
CA GLY A 96 16.43 12.64 6.30
C GLY A 96 15.67 12.54 7.62
N LEU A 97 14.70 13.43 7.84
CA LEU A 97 13.86 13.42 9.04
C LEU A 97 13.00 12.16 9.12
N TYR A 98 12.32 11.80 8.03
CA TYR A 98 11.44 10.63 7.98
C TYR A 98 12.23 9.33 8.19
N THR A 99 13.42 9.23 7.58
CA THR A 99 14.36 8.11 7.80
C THR A 99 14.76 8.01 9.26
N ASN A 100 15.23 9.11 9.87
CA ASN A 100 15.67 9.10 11.27
C ASN A 100 14.54 8.75 12.23
N THR A 101 13.32 9.20 11.94
CA THR A 101 12.14 8.86 12.74
C THR A 101 11.77 7.39 12.59
N LEU A 102 11.76 6.83 11.36
CA LEU A 102 11.57 5.38 11.14
C LEU A 102 12.61 4.54 11.90
N VAL A 103 13.90 4.88 11.78
CA VAL A 103 14.99 4.15 12.47
C VAL A 103 14.74 4.12 13.97
N ARG A 104 14.44 5.28 14.58
CA ARG A 104 14.15 5.37 16.02
C ARG A 104 12.88 4.62 16.42
N ALA A 105 11.85 4.65 15.59
CA ALA A 105 10.57 4.01 15.87
C ALA A 105 10.66 2.48 15.83
N PHE A 106 11.44 1.92 14.90
CA PHE A 106 11.58 0.48 14.74
C PHE A 106 12.71 -0.14 15.58
N GLN A 107 13.66 0.65 16.08
CA GLN A 107 14.76 0.16 16.92
C GLN A 107 14.28 -0.60 18.17
N PRO A 108 13.27 -0.14 18.95
CA PRO A 108 12.71 -0.89 20.07
C PRO A 108 12.10 -2.24 19.68
N HIS A 109 11.72 -2.40 18.41
CA HIS A 109 11.18 -3.65 17.87
C HIS A 109 12.25 -4.55 17.25
N GLY A 110 13.54 -4.23 17.45
CA GLY A 110 14.66 -5.07 17.03
C GLY A 110 15.08 -4.92 15.57
N LEU A 111 14.57 -3.92 14.85
CA LEU A 111 15.07 -3.63 13.49
C LEU A 111 16.23 -2.64 13.52
N ASN A 112 17.15 -2.82 12.58
CA ASN A 112 18.25 -1.89 12.34
C ASN A 112 18.16 -1.40 10.89
N LEU A 113 17.33 -0.38 10.68
CA LEU A 113 17.03 0.16 9.36
C LEU A 113 18.16 1.08 8.85
N GLU A 114 18.52 0.92 7.58
CA GLU A 114 19.47 1.79 6.89
C GLU A 114 18.91 2.21 5.53
N LEU A 115 18.80 3.53 5.31
CA LEU A 115 18.40 4.06 4.01
C LEU A 115 19.46 3.75 2.95
N LYS A 116 19.07 3.02 1.91
CA LYS A 116 19.93 2.68 0.77
C LYS A 116 19.71 3.59 -0.42
N MET A 117 18.45 3.92 -0.69
CA MET A 117 18.07 4.77 -1.82
C MET A 117 16.75 5.49 -1.55
N TRP A 118 16.56 6.61 -2.22
CA TRP A 118 15.29 7.33 -2.28
C TRP A 118 15.16 8.08 -3.61
N GLY A 119 13.95 8.51 -3.94
CA GLY A 119 13.67 9.28 -5.15
C GLY A 119 13.40 8.42 -6.39
N GLY A 120 13.25 7.10 -6.23
CA GLY A 120 12.79 6.24 -7.32
C GLY A 120 11.34 6.54 -7.63
N GLU A 121 11.04 6.89 -8.88
CA GLU A 121 9.68 7.21 -9.35
C GLU A 121 8.84 5.94 -9.46
N LEU A 122 7.61 6.01 -8.97
CA LEU A 122 6.68 4.90 -9.02
C LEU A 122 6.01 4.87 -10.41
N PRO A 123 6.02 3.72 -11.12
CA PRO A 123 5.43 3.61 -12.45
C PRO A 123 3.96 3.99 -12.47
N PHE A 124 3.51 4.57 -13.59
CA PHE A 124 2.12 5.00 -13.82
C PHE A 124 1.60 6.04 -12.81
N SER A 125 2.48 6.72 -12.07
CA SER A 125 2.13 7.92 -11.29
C SER A 125 2.20 9.19 -12.15
N ASN A 126 1.72 10.33 -11.67
CA ASN A 126 1.68 11.57 -12.47
C ASN A 126 3.05 11.93 -13.08
N SER A 127 3.07 12.34 -14.35
CA SER A 127 4.33 12.57 -15.07
C SER A 127 5.05 13.86 -14.65
N GLU A 128 4.33 14.86 -14.16
CA GLU A 128 4.94 16.11 -13.67
C GLU A 128 5.32 16.02 -12.18
N MET A 129 4.58 15.21 -11.43
CA MET A 129 4.75 15.06 -9.99
C MET A 129 4.60 13.59 -9.58
N PRO A 130 5.58 12.74 -9.94
CA PRO A 130 5.52 11.31 -9.71
C PRO A 130 5.57 11.01 -8.21
N ASN A 131 4.87 9.95 -7.80
CA ASN A 131 5.05 9.40 -6.46
C ASN A 131 6.47 8.83 -6.38
N ILE A 132 7.15 9.07 -5.27
CA ILE A 132 8.54 8.65 -5.10
C ILE A 132 8.66 7.62 -3.98
N THR A 133 9.70 6.81 -4.05
CA THR A 133 9.92 5.74 -3.08
C THR A 133 11.19 5.97 -2.26
N MET A 134 11.17 5.49 -1.04
CA MET A 134 12.35 5.31 -0.18
C MET A 134 12.59 3.81 0.01
N HIS A 135 13.84 3.39 0.19
CA HIS A 135 14.17 1.99 0.42
C HIS A 135 15.16 1.87 1.59
N LEU A 136 14.68 1.28 2.68
CA LEU A 136 15.45 1.01 3.87
C LEU A 136 15.63 -0.49 4.02
N GLU A 137 16.87 -0.95 4.18
CA GLU A 137 17.18 -2.36 4.47
C GLU A 137 17.31 -2.55 5.98
N ASP A 138 16.89 -3.71 6.49
CA ASP A 138 17.08 -4.10 7.88
C ASP A 138 18.32 -4.98 8.03
N LYS A 139 19.33 -4.49 8.76
CA LYS A 139 20.59 -5.22 8.99
C LYS A 139 20.41 -6.46 9.86
N THR A 140 19.32 -6.57 10.63
CA THR A 140 19.06 -7.77 11.44
C THR A 140 18.41 -8.89 10.64
N GLN A 141 17.99 -8.61 9.39
CA GLN A 141 17.25 -9.54 8.53
C GLN A 141 15.95 -10.06 9.16
N THR A 142 15.40 -9.34 10.12
CA THR A 142 14.06 -9.62 10.67
C THR A 142 13.02 -9.34 9.61
N VAL A 143 13.20 -8.24 8.88
CA VAL A 143 12.59 -8.00 7.56
C VAL A 143 13.70 -7.84 6.52
N ARG A 144 13.38 -7.93 5.23
CA ARG A 144 14.34 -7.62 4.15
C ARG A 144 14.43 -6.11 3.94
N TRP A 145 13.28 -5.45 3.85
CA TRP A 145 13.22 -4.00 3.66
C TRP A 145 11.89 -3.39 4.10
N LEU A 146 11.94 -2.08 4.31
CA LEU A 146 10.81 -1.17 4.47
C LEU A 146 10.85 -0.15 3.33
N ARG A 147 9.75 -0.06 2.56
CA ARG A 147 9.61 0.87 1.43
C ARG A 147 8.44 1.84 1.67
N PRO A 148 8.73 3.06 2.13
CA PRO A 148 7.78 4.17 2.07
C PRO A 148 7.52 4.58 0.62
N ILE A 149 6.24 4.74 0.27
CA ILE A 149 5.78 5.34 -0.98
C ILE A 149 5.26 6.73 -0.61
N ILE A 150 5.90 7.76 -1.13
CA ILE A 150 5.54 9.15 -0.88
C ILE A 150 4.61 9.60 -1.99
N SER A 151 3.42 10.00 -1.59
CA SER A 151 2.39 10.50 -2.48
C SER A 151 2.01 11.93 -2.16
N TRP A 152 1.75 12.68 -3.23
CA TRP A 152 1.47 14.11 -3.18
C TRP A 152 -0.02 14.34 -2.97
N ASN A 153 -0.46 14.21 -1.72
CA ASN A 153 -1.83 14.49 -1.34
C ASN A 153 -1.96 14.78 0.16
N ALA A 154 -2.90 15.63 0.55
CA ALA A 154 -3.21 15.94 1.94
C ALA A 154 -4.50 15.20 2.37
N VAL A 155 -4.43 13.88 2.42
CA VAL A 155 -5.59 13.01 2.71
C VAL A 155 -5.21 11.93 3.71
N SER A 156 -6.19 11.16 4.17
CA SER A 156 -5.91 9.97 4.98
C SER A 156 -5.23 8.87 4.15
N TRP A 157 -4.51 7.97 4.82
CA TRP A 157 -3.83 6.87 4.15
C TRP A 157 -4.82 5.88 3.51
N GLU A 158 -6.02 5.71 4.08
CA GLU A 158 -7.08 4.86 3.50
C GLU A 158 -7.55 5.40 2.15
N GLN A 159 -7.73 6.72 2.03
CA GLN A 159 -8.07 7.32 0.74
C GLN A 159 -6.92 7.12 -0.27
N SER A 160 -5.69 7.00 0.22
CA SER A 160 -4.52 6.93 -0.62
C SER A 160 -4.30 5.56 -1.26
N ILE A 161 -4.76 4.53 -0.58
CA ILE A 161 -4.86 3.17 -1.12
C ILE A 161 -5.75 3.14 -2.37
N ILE A 162 -6.82 3.94 -2.39
CA ILE A 162 -7.77 3.95 -3.50
C ILE A 162 -7.14 4.51 -4.77
N TYR A 163 -6.47 5.68 -4.72
CA TYR A 163 -5.85 6.19 -5.94
C TYR A 163 -4.63 5.34 -6.34
N ASP A 164 -3.87 4.76 -5.38
CA ASP A 164 -2.76 3.88 -5.75
C ASP A 164 -3.26 2.60 -6.44
N SER A 165 -4.49 2.18 -6.15
CA SER A 165 -5.15 1.09 -6.88
C SER A 165 -5.38 1.44 -8.35
N ILE A 166 -5.60 2.71 -8.73
CA ILE A 166 -5.67 3.12 -10.15
C ILE A 166 -4.34 2.83 -10.84
N ARG A 167 -3.24 3.26 -10.22
CA ARG A 167 -1.88 3.02 -10.70
C ARG A 167 -1.58 1.52 -10.79
N LEU A 168 -1.94 0.77 -9.75
CA LEU A 168 -1.73 -0.68 -9.68
C LEU A 168 -2.52 -1.42 -10.78
N VAL A 169 -3.77 -1.04 -11.05
CA VAL A 169 -4.56 -1.59 -12.17
C VAL A 169 -3.85 -1.35 -13.50
N ARG A 170 -3.27 -0.16 -13.72
CA ARG A 170 -2.50 0.12 -14.96
C ARG A 170 -1.23 -0.71 -15.07
N GLU A 171 -0.54 -0.93 -13.95
CA GLU A 171 0.65 -1.78 -13.87
C GLU A 171 0.31 -3.25 -14.15
N LEU A 172 -0.72 -3.78 -13.48
CA LEU A 172 -1.22 -5.13 -13.67
C LEU A 172 -1.66 -5.36 -15.13
N LYS A 173 -2.33 -4.38 -15.75
CA LYS A 173 -2.76 -4.46 -17.15
C LYS A 173 -1.59 -4.60 -18.12
N GLN A 174 -0.37 -4.17 -17.79
CA GLN A 174 0.78 -4.45 -18.67
C GLN A 174 1.06 -5.95 -18.82
N ASN A 175 0.68 -6.74 -17.81
CA ASN A 175 0.97 -8.17 -17.75
C ASN A 175 -0.28 -9.05 -17.84
N LEU A 176 -1.48 -8.48 -17.78
CA LEU A 176 -2.76 -9.19 -17.84
C LEU A 176 -3.62 -8.79 -19.04
N ASP A 177 -3.01 -8.16 -20.05
CA ASP A 177 -3.70 -7.80 -21.30
C ASP A 177 -3.89 -9.04 -22.18
N LEU A 178 -5.16 -9.42 -22.42
CA LEU A 178 -5.51 -10.57 -23.24
C LEU A 178 -4.93 -10.50 -24.65
N ASP A 179 -4.87 -9.30 -25.22
CA ASP A 179 -4.38 -9.10 -26.60
C ASP A 179 -2.87 -9.32 -26.69
N LYS A 180 -2.14 -9.12 -25.58
CA LYS A 180 -0.68 -9.34 -25.51
C LYS A 180 -0.33 -10.76 -25.10
N GLY A 181 -1.23 -11.47 -24.43
CA GLY A 181 -0.95 -12.76 -23.81
C GLY A 181 -0.01 -12.63 -22.60
N PRO A 182 0.54 -13.76 -22.10
CA PRO A 182 1.44 -13.75 -20.97
C PRO A 182 2.79 -13.11 -21.32
N THR A 183 3.20 -12.09 -20.59
CA THR A 183 4.44 -11.33 -20.80
C THR A 183 5.54 -11.65 -19.77
N LEU A 184 5.16 -12.05 -18.56
CA LEU A 184 6.11 -12.38 -17.50
C LEU A 184 6.61 -13.82 -17.62
N THR A 185 7.93 -13.98 -17.54
CA THR A 185 8.58 -15.30 -17.59
C THR A 185 9.26 -15.69 -16.27
N ASP A 186 9.62 -14.72 -15.43
CA ASP A 186 10.22 -14.98 -14.13
C ASP A 186 9.13 -15.40 -13.12
N PRO A 187 9.24 -16.58 -12.48
CA PRO A 187 8.24 -17.05 -11.54
C PRO A 187 8.12 -16.15 -10.29
N GLN A 188 9.21 -15.51 -9.87
CA GLN A 188 9.20 -14.67 -8.67
C GLN A 188 8.47 -13.35 -8.92
N GLU A 189 8.69 -12.72 -10.07
CA GLU A 189 7.95 -11.54 -10.54
C GLU A 189 6.47 -11.88 -10.77
N THR A 190 6.19 -13.00 -11.44
CA THR A 190 4.81 -13.48 -11.67
C THR A 190 4.07 -13.68 -10.35
N LYS A 191 4.72 -14.28 -9.36
CA LYS A 191 4.17 -14.44 -8.01
C LYS A 191 3.89 -13.09 -7.32
N TYR A 192 4.70 -12.06 -7.54
CA TYR A 192 4.41 -10.73 -6.98
C TYR A 192 3.22 -10.08 -7.67
N MET A 193 3.14 -10.18 -9.00
CA MET A 193 2.00 -9.70 -9.77
C MET A 193 0.69 -10.38 -9.34
N LEU A 194 0.68 -11.70 -9.17
CA LEU A 194 -0.48 -12.44 -8.68
C LEU A 194 -0.88 -12.05 -7.25
N GLN A 195 0.09 -11.68 -6.40
CA GLN A 195 -0.20 -11.12 -5.08
C GLN A 195 -0.91 -9.77 -5.21
N ASP A 196 -0.44 -8.91 -6.12
CA ASP A 196 -1.04 -7.60 -6.38
C ASP A 196 -2.46 -7.70 -6.97
N VAL A 197 -2.78 -8.77 -7.72
CA VAL A 197 -4.15 -9.08 -8.16
C VAL A 197 -5.08 -9.32 -6.96
N ILE A 198 -4.67 -10.15 -6.01
CA ILE A 198 -5.45 -10.41 -4.78
C ILE A 198 -5.66 -9.11 -4.00
N ILE A 199 -4.59 -8.34 -3.80
CA ILE A 199 -4.64 -7.08 -3.07
C ILE A 199 -5.61 -6.11 -3.75
N THR A 200 -5.50 -5.95 -5.06
CA THR A 200 -6.37 -5.06 -5.85
C THR A 200 -7.83 -5.47 -5.74
N TYR A 201 -8.14 -6.77 -5.90
CA TYR A 201 -9.50 -7.27 -5.76
C TYR A 201 -10.06 -6.98 -4.36
N LEU A 202 -9.35 -7.37 -3.31
CA LEU A 202 -9.83 -7.21 -1.93
C LEU A 202 -9.98 -5.74 -1.54
N THR A 203 -9.10 -4.86 -2.05
CA THR A 203 -9.19 -3.42 -1.84
C THR A 203 -10.39 -2.80 -2.54
N LEU A 204 -10.74 -3.27 -3.74
CA LEU A 204 -11.77 -2.68 -4.60
C LEU A 204 -13.11 -3.44 -4.54
N LYS A 205 -13.22 -4.50 -3.73
CA LYS A 205 -14.38 -5.43 -3.70
C LYS A 205 -15.73 -4.71 -3.70
N GLU A 206 -15.91 -3.72 -2.82
CA GLU A 206 -17.17 -2.97 -2.67
C GLU A 206 -17.48 -2.00 -3.83
N ALA A 207 -16.55 -1.80 -4.76
CA ALA A 207 -16.76 -0.99 -5.97
C ALA A 207 -17.22 -1.82 -7.18
N PHE A 208 -17.16 -3.15 -7.11
CA PHE A 208 -17.49 -4.03 -8.22
C PHE A 208 -18.99 -4.30 -8.36
N SER A 209 -19.42 -4.68 -9.58
CA SER A 209 -20.77 -5.17 -9.85
C SER A 209 -20.96 -6.58 -9.30
N GLU A 210 -22.22 -6.97 -9.04
CA GLU A 210 -22.56 -8.31 -8.58
C GLU A 210 -22.10 -9.39 -9.57
N ASP A 211 -22.34 -9.19 -10.88
CA ASP A 211 -21.90 -10.10 -11.94
C ASP A 211 -20.37 -10.29 -11.95
N PHE A 212 -19.60 -9.22 -11.73
CA PHE A 212 -18.15 -9.33 -11.66
C PHE A 212 -17.70 -10.08 -10.39
N LEU A 213 -18.36 -9.85 -9.26
CA LEU A 213 -18.05 -10.55 -8.01
C LEU A 213 -18.31 -12.06 -8.15
N GLU A 214 -19.45 -12.45 -8.71
CA GLU A 214 -19.78 -13.87 -8.94
C GLU A 214 -18.74 -14.57 -9.80
N HIS A 215 -18.24 -13.89 -10.85
CA HIS A 215 -17.17 -14.41 -11.70
C HIS A 215 -15.81 -14.44 -10.99
N ALA A 216 -15.42 -13.35 -10.33
CA ALA A 216 -14.07 -13.15 -9.81
C ALA A 216 -13.79 -13.92 -8.51
N GLU A 217 -14.79 -14.09 -7.64
CA GLU A 217 -14.59 -14.63 -6.29
C GLU A 217 -13.96 -16.03 -6.28
N PRO A 218 -14.42 -17.02 -7.06
CA PRO A 218 -13.80 -18.35 -7.09
C PRO A 218 -12.32 -18.33 -7.52
N ILE A 219 -11.97 -17.43 -8.44
CA ILE A 219 -10.60 -17.30 -8.97
C ILE A 219 -9.68 -16.69 -7.90
N ILE A 220 -10.16 -15.66 -7.20
CA ILE A 220 -9.43 -15.02 -6.11
C ILE A 220 -9.27 -15.98 -4.94
N GLU A 221 -10.30 -16.76 -4.61
CA GLU A 221 -10.22 -17.79 -3.57
C GLU A 221 -9.17 -18.85 -3.88
N GLU A 222 -9.10 -19.33 -5.13
CA GLU A 222 -8.07 -20.27 -5.56
C GLU A 222 -6.67 -19.66 -5.48
N LEU A 223 -6.49 -18.44 -6.01
CA LEU A 223 -5.22 -17.69 -5.91
C LEU A 223 -4.80 -17.58 -4.43
N MET A 224 -5.68 -17.06 -3.59
CA MET A 224 -5.43 -16.91 -2.15
C MET A 224 -5.07 -18.24 -1.50
N SER A 225 -5.81 -19.32 -1.79
CA SER A 225 -5.54 -20.66 -1.27
C SER A 225 -4.13 -21.14 -1.62
N ARG A 226 -3.68 -20.98 -2.88
CA ARG A 226 -2.32 -21.34 -3.30
C ARG A 226 -1.26 -20.49 -2.60
N PHE A 227 -1.44 -19.17 -2.55
CA PHE A 227 -0.53 -18.27 -1.83
C PHE A 227 -0.39 -18.64 -0.35
N MET A 228 -1.52 -18.97 0.29
CA MET A 228 -1.61 -19.33 1.70
C MET A 228 -1.09 -20.73 2.02
N ARG A 229 -0.85 -21.58 1.02
CA ARG A 229 -0.11 -22.85 1.18
C ARG A 229 1.38 -22.68 0.95
N GLY A 230 1.78 -21.71 0.13
CA GLY A 230 3.18 -21.41 -0.17
C GLY A 230 3.47 -21.72 -1.63
N LEU A 231 3.36 -20.69 -2.44
CA LEU A 231 3.54 -20.79 -3.88
C LEU A 231 5.03 -20.72 -4.24
N HIS A 232 5.65 -21.86 -4.54
CA HIS A 232 7.09 -21.98 -4.83
C HIS A 232 7.39 -22.61 -6.19
N GLU A 233 6.51 -23.49 -6.67
CA GLU A 233 6.71 -24.23 -7.91
C GLU A 233 6.43 -23.36 -9.14
N ALA A 234 7.37 -23.32 -10.07
CA ALA A 234 7.29 -22.45 -11.25
C ALA A 234 6.11 -22.79 -12.17
N ASP A 235 5.79 -24.08 -12.32
CA ASP A 235 4.66 -24.51 -13.16
C ASP A 235 3.31 -24.16 -12.52
N GLU A 236 3.19 -24.27 -11.20
CA GLU A 236 1.99 -23.81 -10.47
C GLU A 236 1.80 -22.29 -10.58
N ILE A 237 2.90 -21.53 -10.48
CA ILE A 237 2.86 -20.07 -10.68
C ILE A 237 2.40 -19.73 -12.12
N ARG A 238 2.89 -20.46 -13.13
CA ARG A 238 2.48 -20.26 -14.52
C ARG A 238 1.01 -20.61 -14.73
N GLU A 239 0.53 -21.71 -14.17
CA GLU A 239 -0.88 -22.12 -14.24
C GLU A 239 -1.79 -21.03 -13.65
N LEU A 240 -1.44 -20.48 -12.48
CA LEU A 240 -2.20 -19.39 -11.87
C LEU A 240 -2.14 -18.10 -12.69
N TYR A 241 -1.02 -17.82 -13.35
CA TYR A 241 -0.91 -16.68 -14.26
C TYR A 241 -1.84 -16.83 -15.46
N GLU A 242 -1.80 -17.97 -16.13
CA GLU A 242 -2.69 -18.26 -17.25
C GLU A 242 -4.16 -18.23 -16.82
N MET A 243 -4.52 -18.82 -15.68
CA MET A 243 -5.86 -18.74 -15.11
C MET A 243 -6.29 -17.28 -14.92
N THR A 244 -5.45 -16.46 -14.29
CA THR A 244 -5.77 -15.06 -14.00
C THR A 244 -5.94 -14.24 -15.29
N LEU A 245 -5.05 -14.45 -16.26
CA LEU A 245 -5.08 -13.79 -17.57
C LEU A 245 -6.37 -14.12 -18.32
N HIS A 246 -6.66 -15.41 -18.51
CA HIS A 246 -7.82 -15.85 -19.32
C HIS A 246 -9.17 -15.53 -18.69
N ASN A 247 -9.23 -15.38 -17.36
CA ASN A 247 -10.43 -14.92 -16.68
C ASN A 247 -10.63 -13.39 -16.71
N ALA A 248 -9.71 -12.64 -17.32
CA ALA A 248 -9.90 -11.23 -17.67
C ALA A 248 -10.24 -10.31 -16.48
N LEU A 249 -9.79 -10.66 -15.26
CA LEU A 249 -10.15 -9.91 -14.03
C LEU A 249 -9.73 -8.44 -14.09
N ILE A 250 -8.64 -8.15 -14.78
CA ILE A 250 -8.09 -6.79 -14.88
C ILE A 250 -9.06 -5.81 -15.53
N TYR A 251 -9.93 -6.26 -16.44
CA TYR A 251 -10.89 -5.38 -17.10
C TYR A 251 -12.04 -5.01 -16.16
N GLY A 252 -12.47 -5.92 -15.29
CA GLY A 252 -13.44 -5.59 -14.23
C GLY A 252 -12.84 -4.70 -13.14
N PHE A 253 -11.55 -4.84 -12.83
CA PHE A 253 -10.86 -3.90 -11.92
C PHE A 253 -10.84 -2.48 -12.51
N GLU A 254 -10.54 -2.36 -13.81
CA GLU A 254 -10.59 -1.09 -14.51
C GLU A 254 -12.02 -0.53 -14.52
N GLU A 255 -13.02 -1.33 -14.85
CA GLU A 255 -14.43 -0.92 -14.90
C GLU A 255 -14.93 -0.40 -13.54
N GLY A 256 -14.64 -1.12 -12.45
CA GLY A 256 -15.06 -0.75 -11.09
C GLY A 256 -14.53 0.61 -10.63
N LEU A 257 -13.42 1.07 -11.22
CA LEU A 257 -12.88 2.41 -10.99
C LEU A 257 -13.33 3.43 -12.05
N ARG A 258 -13.48 3.03 -13.32
CA ARG A 258 -13.52 3.97 -14.44
C ARG A 258 -14.76 4.88 -14.45
N GLU A 259 -15.95 4.30 -14.30
CA GLU A 259 -17.21 5.04 -14.48
C GLU A 259 -17.37 6.21 -13.49
N PRO A 260 -17.10 6.02 -12.17
CA PRO A 260 -17.06 7.11 -11.19
C PRO A 260 -16.16 8.29 -11.56
N TYR A 261 -14.95 8.02 -12.05
CA TYR A 261 -14.03 9.10 -12.42
C TYR A 261 -14.45 9.82 -13.71
N LEU A 262 -14.98 9.07 -14.68
CA LEU A 262 -15.46 9.64 -15.94
C LEU A 262 -16.62 10.62 -15.73
N ARG A 263 -17.52 10.35 -14.76
CA ARG A 263 -18.58 11.31 -14.36
C ARG A 263 -18.04 12.68 -13.95
N HIS A 264 -16.80 12.72 -13.47
CA HIS A 264 -16.11 13.95 -13.07
C HIS A 264 -15.11 14.46 -14.13
N GLY A 265 -15.12 13.91 -15.34
CA GLY A 265 -14.26 14.32 -16.44
C GLY A 265 -12.83 13.76 -16.36
N PHE A 266 -12.58 12.77 -15.49
CA PHE A 266 -11.27 12.16 -15.33
C PHE A 266 -11.26 10.74 -15.90
N ASP A 267 -10.38 10.48 -16.85
CA ASP A 267 -10.16 9.14 -17.40
C ASP A 267 -8.97 8.49 -16.69
N ILE A 268 -9.21 7.40 -15.97
CA ILE A 268 -8.18 6.67 -15.22
C ILE A 268 -7.08 6.11 -16.13
N LEU A 269 -7.37 5.90 -17.43
CA LEU A 269 -6.38 5.49 -18.42
C LEU A 269 -5.36 6.61 -18.73
N LYS A 270 -5.70 7.86 -18.41
CA LYS A 270 -4.88 9.05 -18.58
C LYS A 270 -4.36 9.61 -17.26
N PHE A 271 -4.33 8.78 -16.22
CA PHE A 271 -3.96 9.19 -14.86
C PHE A 271 -2.61 9.94 -14.79
N GLU A 272 -1.62 9.52 -15.57
CA GLU A 272 -0.30 10.15 -15.63
C GLU A 272 -0.36 11.62 -16.08
N THR A 273 -1.39 12.01 -16.85
CA THR A 273 -1.56 13.36 -17.40
C THR A 273 -2.64 14.17 -16.68
N TRP A 274 -3.11 13.72 -15.52
CA TRP A 274 -4.07 14.50 -14.73
C TRP A 274 -3.42 15.79 -14.21
N PRO A 275 -4.20 16.87 -14.02
CA PRO A 275 -3.68 18.13 -13.48
C PRO A 275 -3.17 17.92 -12.06
N ILE A 276 -2.08 18.61 -11.69
CA ILE A 276 -1.37 18.47 -10.40
C ILE A 276 -2.33 18.57 -9.21
N GLU A 277 -3.34 19.43 -9.28
CA GLU A 277 -4.32 19.64 -8.22
C GLU A 277 -5.27 18.44 -7.99
N LYS A 278 -5.24 17.44 -8.89
CA LYS A 278 -6.11 16.26 -8.89
C LYS A 278 -5.36 14.94 -9.01
N ILE A 279 -4.03 14.92 -9.00
CA ILE A 279 -3.20 13.72 -9.26
C ILE A 279 -3.48 12.53 -8.35
N ASN A 280 -4.05 12.75 -7.18
CA ASN A 280 -4.43 11.70 -6.23
C ASN A 280 -5.87 11.88 -5.72
N TRP A 281 -6.69 12.60 -6.49
CA TRP A 281 -8.08 12.86 -6.14
C TRP A 281 -8.93 11.59 -6.33
N VAL A 282 -9.92 11.41 -5.46
CA VAL A 282 -10.84 10.27 -5.47
C VAL A 282 -12.28 10.83 -5.42
N PRO A 283 -13.22 10.37 -6.27
CA PRO A 283 -14.64 10.71 -6.19
C PRO A 283 -15.26 10.34 -4.83
N GLU A 284 -16.20 11.14 -4.35
CA GLU A 284 -16.81 10.90 -3.02
C GLU A 284 -17.55 9.56 -2.97
N GLU A 285 -18.30 9.22 -4.02
CA GLU A 285 -18.99 7.94 -4.17
C GLU A 285 -18.06 6.71 -4.06
N ILE A 286 -16.80 6.84 -4.48
CA ILE A 286 -15.79 5.77 -4.32
C ILE A 286 -15.28 5.73 -2.88
N LYS A 287 -15.06 6.89 -2.25
CA LYS A 287 -14.62 6.96 -0.85
C LYS A 287 -15.64 6.34 0.09
N GLU A 288 -16.92 6.63 -0.12
CA GLU A 288 -18.03 6.11 0.68
C GLU A 288 -18.10 4.58 0.62
N LYS A 289 -17.75 3.97 -0.51
CA LYS A 289 -17.70 2.51 -0.68
C LYS A 289 -16.43 1.90 -0.07
N LEU A 290 -15.26 2.48 -0.34
CA LEU A 290 -13.98 1.81 -0.11
C LEU A 290 -13.29 2.17 1.22
N ILE A 291 -13.53 3.36 1.78
CA ILE A 291 -12.89 3.76 3.04
C ILE A 291 -13.47 3.01 4.26
N PRO A 292 -14.80 2.86 4.43
CA PRO A 292 -15.35 2.22 5.61
C PRO A 292 -14.88 0.76 5.82
N PRO A 293 -14.83 -0.12 4.80
CA PRO A 293 -14.29 -1.47 4.96
C PRO A 293 -12.85 -1.48 5.49
N ILE A 294 -11.98 -0.61 4.95
CA ILE A 294 -10.58 -0.49 5.40
C ILE A 294 -10.54 -0.08 6.87
N LYS A 295 -11.30 0.94 7.27
CA LYS A 295 -11.35 1.39 8.67
C LYS A 295 -11.91 0.32 9.59
N ASN A 296 -12.92 -0.43 9.15
CA ASN A 296 -13.54 -1.50 9.92
C ASN A 296 -12.55 -2.63 10.21
N ILE A 297 -11.67 -3.00 9.27
CA ILE A 297 -10.62 -4.00 9.50
C ILE A 297 -9.76 -3.62 10.72
N PHE A 298 -9.22 -2.40 10.76
CA PHE A 298 -8.37 -1.96 11.87
C PHE A 298 -9.14 -1.75 13.18
N LYS A 299 -10.40 -1.33 13.09
CA LYS A 299 -11.29 -1.27 14.25
C LYS A 299 -11.52 -2.66 14.84
N SER A 300 -11.76 -3.67 14.01
CA SER A 300 -11.94 -5.06 14.42
C SER A 300 -10.67 -5.64 15.03
N PHE A 301 -9.50 -5.42 14.42
CA PHE A 301 -8.22 -5.82 15.02
C PHE A 301 -8.05 -5.28 16.44
N ARG A 302 -8.30 -3.97 16.61
CA ARG A 302 -8.22 -3.32 17.92
C ARG A 302 -9.17 -3.94 18.94
N GLN A 303 -10.43 -4.18 18.54
CA GLN A 303 -11.44 -4.76 19.43
C GLN A 303 -11.03 -6.16 19.89
N ASN A 304 -10.60 -7.00 18.96
CA ASN A 304 -10.19 -8.38 19.27
C ASN A 304 -8.93 -8.41 20.15
N LEU A 305 -7.93 -7.54 19.90
CA LEU A 305 -6.75 -7.41 20.76
C LEU A 305 -7.08 -7.04 22.21
N LEU A 306 -8.11 -6.23 22.43
CA LEU A 306 -8.57 -5.87 23.78
C LEU A 306 -9.26 -7.05 24.47
N THR A 307 -10.01 -7.88 23.73
CA THR A 307 -10.68 -9.06 24.27
C THR A 307 -9.72 -10.19 24.60
N THR A 308 -8.66 -10.42 23.80
CA THR A 308 -7.68 -11.48 24.07
C THR A 308 -6.72 -11.15 25.22
N ARG A 309 -6.68 -9.90 25.69
CA ARG A 309 -5.88 -9.45 26.84
C ARG A 309 -6.65 -9.39 28.16
N GLY A 310 -7.96 -9.65 28.15
CA GLY A 310 -8.82 -9.77 29.34
C GLY A 310 -9.01 -11.21 29.76
#